data_AF-A0ABD0PFX2-F1
#
_entry.id   AF-A0ABD0PFX2-F1
#
_cell.length_a   1.000
_cell.length_b   1.000
_cell.length_c   1.000
_cell.angle_alpha   90.00
_cell.angle_beta   90.00
_cell.angle_gamma   90.00
#
_symmetry.space_group_name_H-M   'P 1'
#
loop_
_entity.id
_entity.type
_entity.pdbx_description
1 polymer ?
#
loop_
_entity_poly.entity_id
_entity_poly.type
_entity_poly.pdbx_seq_one_letter_code
_entity_poly.pdbx_strand_id
1 'polypeptide(L)'
;LKNMSKAFQIHGVDRNTVASTTPIAELLLVAPEKVAEVGEFDPSKEKLLDYARRCYIALDPQTLSKVQALKKNNLLLPISYRY
;
A
#
# COMPACT_ATOMS: atom_id res chain seq x y z
N LEU A 1 11.55 -5.76 -22.11
CA LEU A 1 10.79 -5.86 -20.84
C LEU A 1 11.35 -4.83 -19.85
N LYS A 2 10.63 -3.74 -19.56
CA LYS A 2 11.00 -2.82 -18.48
C LYS A 2 10.79 -3.58 -17.17
N ASN A 3 11.88 -3.97 -16.49
CA ASN A 3 11.78 -4.65 -15.21
C ASN A 3 11.31 -3.65 -14.12
N MET A 4 10.54 -4.14 -13.14
CA MET A 4 9.99 -3.29 -12.08
C MET A 4 11.10 -2.61 -11.27
N SER A 5 12.24 -3.26 -11.08
CA SER A 5 13.40 -2.69 -10.39
C SER A 5 13.90 -1.40 -11.05
N LYS A 6 13.97 -1.36 -12.39
CA LYS A 6 14.37 -0.16 -13.13
C LYS A 6 13.30 0.91 -13.09
N ALA A 7 12.02 0.55 -13.06
CA ALA A 7 10.94 1.50 -12.85
C ALA A 7 11.05 2.17 -11.46
N PHE A 8 11.26 1.37 -10.39
CA PHE A 8 11.43 1.89 -9.04
C PHE A 8 12.68 2.77 -8.91
N GLN A 9 13.80 2.35 -9.52
CA GLN A 9 15.04 3.13 -9.56
C GLN A 9 14.88 4.48 -10.26
N ILE A 10 14.14 4.54 -11.38
CA ILE A 10 13.83 5.81 -12.08
C ILE A 10 13.08 6.77 -11.15
N HIS A 11 12.19 6.24 -10.33
CA HIS A 11 11.43 7.03 -9.35
C HIS A 11 12.19 7.26 -8.03
N GLY A 12 13.43 6.77 -7.90
CA GLY A 12 14.23 6.91 -6.68
C GLY A 12 13.68 6.15 -5.48
N VAL A 13 12.85 5.12 -5.71
CA VAL A 13 12.20 4.33 -4.65
C VAL A 13 12.78 2.91 -4.65
N ASP A 14 13.04 2.35 -3.48
CA ASP A 14 13.44 0.94 -3.36
C ASP A 14 12.22 0.00 -3.37
N ARG A 15 12.42 -1.23 -3.82
CA ARG A 15 11.36 -2.26 -3.83
C ARG A 15 10.76 -2.48 -2.44
N ASN A 16 11.57 -2.47 -1.38
CA ASN A 16 11.08 -2.68 -0.02
C ASN A 16 10.20 -1.52 0.42
N THR A 17 10.57 -0.28 0.07
CA THR A 17 9.73 0.89 0.32
C THR A 17 8.38 0.72 -0.36
N VAL A 18 8.35 0.37 -1.65
CA VAL A 18 7.09 0.12 -2.38
C VAL A 18 6.26 -0.97 -1.71
N ALA A 19 6.88 -2.10 -1.36
CA ALA A 19 6.20 -3.23 -0.73
C ALA A 19 5.61 -2.85 0.63
N SER A 20 6.39 -2.21 1.50
CA SER A 20 5.94 -1.77 2.81
C SER A 20 4.84 -0.71 2.73
N THR A 21 4.89 0.22 1.78
CA THR A 21 3.84 1.26 1.64
C THR A 21 2.62 0.81 0.86
N THR A 22 2.62 -0.40 0.30
CA THR A 22 1.51 -0.93 -0.52
C THR A 22 0.14 -0.88 0.19
N PRO A 23 0.01 -1.21 1.50
CA PRO A 23 -1.27 -1.14 2.20
C PRO A 23 -1.90 0.26 2.23
N ILE A 24 -1.09 1.33 2.17
CA ILE A 24 -1.59 2.72 2.11
C ILE A 24 -2.36 2.92 0.80
N ALA A 25 -1.76 2.51 -0.32
CA ALA A 25 -2.38 2.62 -1.64
C ALA A 25 -3.59 1.68 -1.77
N GLU A 26 -3.49 0.46 -1.24
CA GLU A 26 -4.60 -0.50 -1.23
C GLU A 26 -5.82 0.04 -0.48
N LEU A 27 -5.62 0.59 0.72
CA LEU A 27 -6.68 1.17 1.53
C LEU A 27 -7.32 2.37 0.82
N LEU A 28 -6.51 3.27 0.27
CA LEU A 28 -6.99 4.45 -0.45
C LEU A 28 -7.82 4.10 -1.69
N LEU A 29 -7.44 3.04 -2.42
CA LEU A 29 -8.13 2.64 -3.64
C LEU A 29 -9.41 1.84 -3.38
N VAL A 30 -9.48 1.11 -2.27
CA VAL A 30 -10.55 0.16 -1.99
C VAL A 30 -11.56 0.67 -0.96
N ALA A 31 -11.10 1.48 -0.02
CA ALA A 31 -11.87 2.05 1.07
C ALA A 31 -11.30 3.42 1.48
N PRO A 32 -11.40 4.44 0.61
CA PRO A 32 -10.93 5.79 0.94
C PRO A 32 -11.57 6.36 2.21
N GLU A 33 -12.80 5.95 2.55
CA GLU A 33 -13.48 6.31 3.79
C GLU A 33 -12.70 5.87 5.04
N LYS A 34 -12.02 4.73 4.99
CA LYS A 34 -11.21 4.22 6.10
C LYS A 34 -9.87 4.93 6.24
N VAL A 35 -9.38 5.60 5.19
CA VAL A 35 -8.17 6.44 5.30
C VAL A 35 -8.43 7.60 6.26
N ALA A 36 -9.64 8.17 6.25
CA ALA A 36 -10.03 9.21 7.21
C ALA A 36 -10.08 8.68 8.65
N GLU A 37 -10.50 7.43 8.85
CA GLU A 37 -10.50 6.77 10.18
C GLU A 37 -9.09 6.48 10.69
N VAL A 38 -8.17 6.09 9.80
CA VAL A 38 -6.75 5.90 10.13
C VAL A 38 -6.07 7.23 10.43
N GLY A 39 -6.57 8.34 9.88
CA GLY A 39 -5.99 9.67 10.03
C GLY A 39 -4.79 9.90 9.11
N GLU A 40 -4.42 11.17 8.91
CA GLU A 40 -3.34 11.54 7.99
C GLU A 40 -1.96 11.16 8.51
N PHE A 41 -1.04 10.87 7.59
CA PHE A 41 0.36 10.64 7.90
C PHE A 41 1.05 11.96 8.27
N ASP A 42 1.66 11.99 9.46
CA ASP A 42 2.49 13.11 9.89
C ASP A 42 3.96 12.67 10.03
N PRO A 43 4.85 13.07 9.10
CA PRO A 43 6.26 12.66 9.12
C PRO A 43 7.04 13.22 10.32
N SER A 44 6.50 14.21 11.04
CA SER A 44 7.12 14.74 12.26
C SER A 44 6.80 13.91 13.50
N LYS A 45 5.73 13.10 13.46
CA LYS A 45 5.21 12.34 14.61
C LYS A 45 5.39 10.84 14.49
N GLU A 46 5.42 10.29 13.27
CA GLU A 46 5.53 8.86 13.05
C GLU A 46 6.38 8.51 11.84
N LYS A 47 6.84 7.25 11.76
CA LYS A 47 7.50 6.73 10.57
C LYS A 47 6.45 6.28 9.56
N LEU A 48 6.74 6.44 8.27
CA LEU A 48 5.88 5.99 7.18
C LEU A 48 5.52 4.49 7.28
N LEU A 49 6.43 3.66 7.82
CA LEU A 49 6.19 2.23 8.04
C LEU A 49 5.13 1.98 9.11
N ASP A 50 5.12 2.78 10.17
CA ASP A 50 4.12 2.67 11.24
C ASP A 50 2.75 3.09 10.71
N TYR A 51 2.70 4.16 9.91
CA TYR A 51 1.48 4.55 9.19
C TYR A 51 0.96 3.46 8.25
N ALA A 52 1.84 2.85 7.46
CA ALA A 52 1.48 1.75 6.57
C ALA A 52 0.93 0.54 7.34
N ARG A 53 1.49 0.24 8.53
CA ARG A 53 0.96 -0.81 9.42
C ARG A 53 -0.44 -0.46 9.94
N ARG A 54 -0.70 0.80 10.30
CA ARG A 54 -2.05 1.25 10.72
C ARG A 54 -3.05 1.11 9.57
N CYS A 55 -2.66 1.50 8.34
CA CYS A 55 -3.48 1.29 7.15
C CYS A 55 -3.77 -0.19 6.90
N TYR A 56 -2.78 -1.06 7.09
CA TYR A 56 -2.97 -2.51 6.96
C TYR A 56 -3.96 -3.06 7.99
N ILE A 57 -3.88 -2.63 9.24
CA ILE A 57 -4.81 -3.07 10.30
C ILE A 57 -6.26 -2.62 10.02
N ALA A 58 -6.44 -1.48 9.34
CA ALA A 58 -7.76 -0.99 8.94
C ALA A 58 -8.38 -1.77 7.75
N LEU A 59 -7.57 -2.55 7.02
CA LEU A 59 -8.07 -3.46 5.99
C LEU A 59 -8.77 -4.66 6.64
N ASP A 60 -10.09 -4.62 6.67
CA ASP A 60 -10.95 -5.73 7.07
C ASP A 60 -11.04 -6.83 5.99
N PRO A 61 -11.56 -8.02 6.31
CA PRO A 61 -11.67 -9.11 5.33
C PRO A 61 -12.43 -8.73 4.05
N GLN A 62 -13.41 -7.83 4.14
CA GLN A 62 -14.16 -7.34 2.98
C GLN A 62 -13.30 -6.48 2.04
N THR A 63 -12.54 -5.52 2.58
CA THR A 63 -11.62 -4.70 1.76
C THR A 63 -10.46 -5.52 1.23
N LEU A 64 -9.92 -6.46 2.01
CA LEU A 64 -8.89 -7.39 1.52
C LEU A 64 -9.38 -8.21 0.32
N SER A 65 -10.64 -8.65 0.32
CA SER A 65 -11.22 -9.36 -0.83
C SER A 65 -11.25 -8.49 -2.09
N LYS A 66 -11.64 -7.21 -1.96
CA LYS A 66 -11.61 -6.24 -3.06
C LYS A 66 -10.18 -5.97 -3.55
N VAL A 67 -9.20 -5.84 -2.66
CA VAL A 67 -7.77 -5.72 -3.03
C VAL A 67 -7.33 -6.92 -3.86
N GLN A 68 -7.68 -8.14 -3.45
CA GLN A 68 -7.34 -9.36 -4.20
C GLN A 68 -8.00 -9.38 -5.58
N ALA A 69 -9.24 -8.92 -5.70
CA ALA A 69 -9.91 -8.78 -7.00
C ALA A 69 -9.18 -7.79 -7.92
N LEU A 70 -8.72 -6.64 -7.39
CA LEU A 70 -7.96 -5.65 -8.17
C LEU A 70 -6.58 -6.20 -8.61
N LYS A 71 -5.89 -6.95 -7.75
CA LYS A 71 -4.66 -7.66 -8.11
C LYS A 71 -4.89 -8.67 -9.24
N LYS A 72 -5.96 -9.46 -9.15
CA LYS A 72 -6.35 -10.44 -10.18
C LYS A 72 -6.70 -9.79 -11.51
N ASN A 73 -7.30 -8.59 -11.48
CA ASN A 73 -7.67 -7.83 -12.67
C ASN A 73 -6.51 -6.99 -13.24
N ASN A 74 -5.28 -7.15 -12.74
CA ASN A 74 -4.09 -6.38 -13.13
C ASN A 74 -4.22 -4.85 -12.92
N LEU A 75 -5.13 -4.42 -12.04
CA LEU A 75 -5.29 -3.01 -11.65
C LEU A 75 -4.40 -2.63 -10.47
N LEU A 76 -3.91 -3.63 -9.72
CA LEU A 76 -2.92 -3.48 -8.67
C LEU A 76 -1.71 -4.38 -8.94
N LEU A 77 -0.52 -3.90 -8.58
CA LEU A 77 0.69 -4.71 -8.64
C LEU A 77 0.56 -5.89 -7.65
N PRO A 78 0.90 -7.13 -8.06
CA PRO A 78 0.87 -8.30 -7.18
C PRO A 78 2.10 -8.31 -6.26
N ILE A 79 2.23 -7.26 -5.44
CA ILE A 79 3.28 -7.14 -4.44
C ILE A 79 2.73 -7.65 -3.12
N SER A 80 3.49 -8.56 -2.50
CA SER A 80 3.22 -9.06 -1.16
C SER A 80 4.10 -8.31 -0.18
N TYR A 81 3.49 -7.78 0.87
CA TYR A 81 4.20 -7.28 2.04
C TYR A 81 4.32 -8.39 3.08
N ARG A 82 5.48 -8.47 3.73
CA ARG A 82 5.67 -9.25 4.96
C ARG A 82 5.70 -8.25 6.11
N TYR A 83 4.60 -8.18 6.85
CA TYR A 83 4.54 -7.53 8.15
C TYR A 83 4.61 -8.59 9.24
#